data_AF-H1B4K1-F1
#
_entry.id   AF-H1B4K1-F1
#
_cell.length_a   1.000
_cell.length_b   1.000
_cell.length_c   1.000
_cell.angle_alpha   90.00
_cell.angle_beta   90.00
_cell.angle_gamma   90.00
#
_symmetry.space_group_name_H-M   'P 1'
#
loop_
_entity.id
_entity.type
_entity.pdbx_description
1 polymer ?
#
loop_
_entity_poly.entity_id
_entity_poly.type
_entity_poly.pdbx_seq_one_letter_code
_entity_poly.pdbx_strand_id
1 'polypeptide(L)'
;MKKDKQFPEGLLWGGATSAYQFEGAWNEDGKGVNIVDILPHGSREAVPKDHKILPDVFYPSHGGIDFYHTYKEDIRLFKEMGMKCFRMSIAWTRIYPTGVEEEPNEKGLQFYDNVIDELLKMVSSR
;
A
#
# COMPACT_ATOMS: atom_id res chain seq x y z
N MET A 1 27.16 19.21 33.57
CA MET A 1 27.19 18.13 32.55
C MET A 1 26.22 18.49 31.43
N LYS A 2 26.67 18.52 30.17
CA LYS A 2 25.75 18.60 29.03
C LYS A 2 25.01 17.26 28.95
N LYS A 3 23.68 17.25 28.96
CA LYS A 3 22.91 16.05 28.62
C LYS A 3 23.27 15.67 27.18
N ASP A 4 23.72 14.44 26.98
CA ASP A 4 23.92 13.90 25.64
C ASP A 4 22.58 13.95 24.89
N LYS A 5 22.59 14.53 23.70
CA LYS A 5 21.39 14.65 22.86
C LYS A 5 21.11 13.28 22.23
N GLN A 6 20.36 12.45 22.93
CA GLN A 6 19.87 11.17 22.42
C GLN A 6 18.43 11.31 21.92
N PHE A 7 18.05 10.44 21.00
CA PHE A 7 16.64 10.31 20.62
C PHE A 7 15.82 9.80 21.82
N PRO A 8 14.53 10.15 21.91
CA PRO A 8 13.66 9.63 22.96
C PRO A 8 13.64 8.10 22.96
N GLU A 9 13.59 7.51 24.15
CA GLU A 9 13.26 6.10 24.29
C GLU A 9 11.88 5.83 23.68
N GLY A 10 11.74 4.71 22.97
CA GLY A 10 10.50 4.37 22.28
C GLY A 10 10.24 5.12 20.97
N LEU A 11 11.24 5.84 20.42
CA LEU A 11 11.10 6.45 19.10
C LEU A 11 10.72 5.41 18.03
N LEU A 12 9.60 5.65 17.35
CA LEU A 12 9.04 4.77 16.33
C LEU A 12 9.78 4.92 15.00
N TRP A 13 10.96 4.34 14.91
CA TRP A 13 11.67 4.21 13.64
C TRP A 13 10.88 3.31 12.69
N GLY A 14 10.71 3.74 11.44
CA GLY A 14 9.87 3.04 10.49
C GLY A 14 10.03 3.54 9.08
N GLY A 15 9.10 3.15 8.24
CA GLY A 15 9.05 3.46 6.81
C GLY A 15 7.62 3.76 6.39
N ALA A 16 7.49 4.45 5.27
CA ALA A 16 6.21 4.94 4.79
C ALA A 16 6.02 4.63 3.31
N THR A 17 4.85 4.12 2.96
CA THR A 17 4.40 3.88 1.58
C THR A 17 2.97 4.40 1.38
N SER A 18 2.46 4.29 0.17
CA SER A 18 1.05 4.51 -0.16
C SER A 18 0.60 3.40 -1.11
N ALA A 19 -0.53 2.75 -0.81
CA ALA A 19 -1.07 1.56 -1.47
C ALA A 19 -0.85 1.53 -2.98
N TYR A 20 -1.30 2.57 -3.66
CA TYR A 20 -1.26 2.65 -5.12
C TYR A 20 0.14 2.64 -5.74
N GLN A 21 1.18 2.95 -4.96
CA GLN A 21 2.57 2.97 -5.43
C GLN A 21 3.23 1.59 -5.37
N PHE A 22 2.78 0.72 -4.46
CA PHE A 22 3.55 -0.47 -4.09
C PHE A 22 2.73 -1.77 -4.05
N GLU A 23 1.42 -1.72 -3.77
CA GLU A 23 0.57 -2.93 -3.71
C GLU A 23 0.52 -3.66 -5.05
N GLY A 24 0.27 -2.96 -6.15
CA GLY A 24 -0.07 -3.61 -7.42
C GLY A 24 -1.44 -4.25 -7.38
N ALA A 25 -1.63 -5.33 -8.15
CA ALA A 25 -2.87 -6.11 -8.22
C ALA A 25 -4.12 -5.21 -8.33
N TRP A 26 -4.07 -4.26 -9.27
CA TRP A 26 -4.98 -3.11 -9.31
C TRP A 26 -6.45 -3.49 -9.58
N ASN A 27 -6.70 -4.66 -10.14
CA ASN A 27 -8.03 -5.18 -10.52
C ASN A 27 -8.36 -6.52 -9.86
N GLU A 28 -7.58 -6.95 -8.86
CA GLU A 28 -7.83 -8.21 -8.16
C GLU A 28 -8.81 -8.04 -7.02
N ASP A 29 -9.51 -9.14 -6.70
CA ASP A 29 -10.40 -9.25 -5.54
C ASP A 29 -11.41 -8.12 -5.39
N GLY A 30 -11.92 -7.66 -6.53
CA GLY A 30 -12.95 -6.63 -6.59
C GLY A 30 -12.43 -5.20 -6.41
N LYS A 31 -11.11 -4.96 -6.38
CA LYS A 31 -10.56 -3.61 -6.34
C LYS A 31 -11.04 -2.80 -7.55
N GLY A 32 -11.58 -1.61 -7.28
CA GLY A 32 -11.97 -0.65 -8.30
C GLY A 32 -10.81 0.19 -8.86
N VAL A 33 -11.10 0.89 -9.95
CA VAL A 33 -10.18 1.81 -10.63
C VAL A 33 -9.85 2.99 -9.71
N ASN A 34 -8.58 3.18 -9.39
CA ASN A 34 -8.09 4.39 -8.72
C ASN A 34 -7.77 5.48 -9.76
N ILE A 35 -7.79 6.75 -9.35
CA ILE A 35 -7.33 7.87 -10.19
C ILE A 35 -5.90 7.70 -10.72
N VAL A 36 -5.06 6.92 -10.03
CA VAL A 36 -3.70 6.63 -10.50
C VAL A 36 -3.64 5.51 -11.53
N ASP A 37 -4.65 4.63 -11.57
CA ASP A 37 -4.69 3.49 -12.50
C ASP A 37 -4.95 3.91 -13.95
N ILE A 38 -5.25 5.21 -14.15
CA ILE A 38 -5.38 5.85 -15.46
C ILE A 38 -4.18 6.76 -15.79
N LEU A 39 -3.13 6.78 -14.97
CA LEU A 39 -1.90 7.57 -15.19
C LEU A 39 -0.85 6.71 -15.92
N PRO A 40 -0.57 6.97 -17.22
CA PRO A 40 0.46 6.23 -17.95
C PRO A 40 1.86 6.51 -17.39
N HIS A 41 2.77 5.58 -17.66
CA HIS A 41 4.18 5.79 -17.38
C HIS A 41 4.74 7.04 -18.10
N GLY A 42 5.62 7.78 -17.42
CA GLY A 42 6.45 8.82 -18.01
C GLY A 42 5.80 10.19 -18.21
N SER A 43 4.47 10.31 -18.36
CA SER A 43 3.82 11.63 -18.46
C SER A 43 2.38 11.63 -17.95
N ARG A 44 2.09 12.60 -17.08
CA ARG A 44 0.72 12.92 -16.64
C ARG A 44 -0.14 13.53 -17.76
N GLU A 45 0.48 14.08 -18.79
CA GLU A 45 -0.23 14.68 -19.93
C GLU A 45 -0.77 13.60 -20.89
N ALA A 46 -0.28 12.37 -20.77
CA ALA A 46 -0.75 11.22 -21.55
C ALA A 46 -2.06 10.61 -21.00
N VAL A 47 -2.62 11.16 -19.92
CA VAL A 47 -3.89 10.69 -19.37
C VAL A 47 -5.00 10.88 -20.40
N PRO A 48 -5.74 9.81 -20.75
CA PRO A 48 -6.85 9.89 -21.71
C PRO A 48 -7.93 10.87 -21.23
N LYS A 49 -8.46 11.69 -22.14
CA LYS A 49 -9.50 12.69 -21.81
C LYS A 49 -10.80 12.07 -21.30
N ASP A 50 -11.09 10.84 -21.68
CA ASP A 50 -12.25 10.08 -21.21
C ASP A 50 -11.97 9.28 -19.93
N HIS A 51 -10.78 9.45 -19.34
CA HIS A 51 -10.34 8.80 -18.10
C HIS A 51 -10.43 7.27 -18.12
N LYS A 52 -10.32 6.66 -19.30
CA LYS A 52 -10.28 5.21 -19.44
C LYS A 52 -8.86 4.68 -19.40
N ILE A 53 -8.74 3.44 -18.98
CA ILE A 53 -7.52 2.65 -19.16
C ILE A 53 -7.47 2.26 -20.63
N LEU A 54 -6.37 2.59 -21.30
CA LEU A 54 -6.14 2.22 -22.70
C LEU A 54 -5.47 0.86 -22.77
N PRO A 55 -5.84 0.00 -23.74
CA PRO A 55 -5.08 -1.19 -24.03
C PRO A 55 -3.66 -0.82 -24.50
N ASP A 56 -2.70 -1.72 -24.25
CA ASP A 56 -1.30 -1.59 -24.69
C ASP A 56 -0.52 -0.37 -24.13
N VAL A 57 -1.04 0.26 -23.07
CA VAL A 57 -0.35 1.31 -22.31
C VAL A 57 0.15 0.76 -20.99
N PHE A 58 1.39 1.08 -20.62
CA PHE A 58 1.96 0.70 -19.34
C PHE A 58 1.56 1.70 -18.23
N TYR A 59 0.90 1.18 -17.19
CA TYR A 59 0.49 1.93 -16.01
C TYR A 59 1.27 1.41 -14.78
N PRO A 60 2.23 2.18 -14.23
CA PRO A 60 3.08 1.69 -13.15
C PRO A 60 2.31 1.24 -11.90
N SER A 61 1.17 1.87 -11.59
CA SER A 61 0.34 1.50 -10.43
C SER A 61 -0.32 0.13 -10.57
N HIS A 62 -0.45 -0.40 -11.80
CA HIS A 62 -1.09 -1.69 -12.04
C HIS A 62 -0.31 -2.84 -11.40
N GLY A 63 1.02 -2.76 -11.48
CA GLY A 63 1.92 -3.74 -10.89
C GLY A 63 2.54 -3.30 -9.56
N GLY A 64 2.75 -2.00 -9.33
CA GLY A 64 3.46 -1.53 -8.14
C GLY A 64 4.81 -2.22 -7.99
N ILE A 65 5.08 -2.77 -6.80
CA ILE A 65 6.16 -3.74 -6.57
C ILE A 65 5.62 -5.15 -6.24
N ASP A 66 4.33 -5.36 -6.49
CA ASP A 66 3.60 -6.59 -6.17
C ASP A 66 3.46 -6.91 -4.68
N PHE A 67 3.49 -5.89 -3.81
CA PHE A 67 3.34 -6.08 -2.35
C PHE A 67 2.03 -6.80 -1.99
N TYR A 68 0.97 -6.66 -2.79
CA TYR A 68 -0.28 -7.37 -2.58
C TYR A 68 -0.08 -8.90 -2.45
N HIS A 69 0.86 -9.48 -3.20
CA HIS A 69 1.20 -10.90 -3.12
C HIS A 69 2.40 -11.17 -2.21
N THR A 70 3.35 -10.24 -2.12
CA THR A 70 4.64 -10.46 -1.45
C THR A 70 4.73 -9.92 -0.02
N TYR A 71 3.67 -9.29 0.51
CA TYR A 71 3.72 -8.55 1.78
C TYR A 71 4.35 -9.33 2.95
N LYS A 72 4.18 -10.65 3.04
CA LYS A 72 4.80 -11.46 4.11
C LYS A 72 6.32 -11.42 4.06
N GLU A 73 6.91 -11.53 2.88
CA GLU A 73 8.36 -11.48 2.71
C GLU A 73 8.89 -10.05 2.89
N ASP A 74 8.16 -9.05 2.38
CA ASP A 74 8.52 -7.65 2.57
C ASP A 74 8.51 -7.25 4.05
N ILE A 75 7.49 -7.68 4.79
CA ILE A 75 7.37 -7.48 6.25
C ILE A 75 8.47 -8.22 7.01
N ARG A 76 8.91 -9.38 6.55
CA ARG A 76 10.08 -10.08 7.10
C ARG A 76 11.34 -9.21 6.99
N LEU A 77 11.55 -8.54 5.85
CA LEU A 77 12.67 -7.62 5.66
C LEU A 77 12.54 -6.38 6.55
N PHE A 78 11.34 -5.83 6.72
CA PHE A 78 11.09 -4.72 7.65
C PHE A 78 11.47 -5.08 9.09
N LYS A 79 11.21 -6.34 9.49
CA LYS A 79 11.62 -6.87 10.79
C LYS A 79 13.13 -6.99 10.92
N GLU A 80 13.79 -7.49 9.88
CA GLU A 80 15.26 -7.62 9.82
C GLU A 80 15.96 -6.26 9.96
N MET A 81 15.41 -5.21 9.34
CA MET A 81 15.86 -3.83 9.50
C MET A 81 15.59 -3.23 10.90
N GLY A 82 14.82 -3.91 11.74
CA GLY A 82 14.49 -3.46 13.09
C GLY A 82 13.45 -2.35 13.15
N MET A 83 12.57 -2.23 12.15
CA MET A 83 11.49 -1.23 12.15
C MET A 83 10.53 -1.44 13.34
N LYS A 84 9.99 -0.34 13.85
CA LYS A 84 9.06 -0.26 14.99
C LYS A 84 7.66 0.17 14.58
N CYS A 85 7.54 0.84 13.44
CA CYS A 85 6.28 1.13 12.80
C CYS A 85 6.43 1.01 11.29
N PHE A 86 5.30 0.81 10.62
CA PHE A 86 5.20 0.88 9.18
C PHE A 86 3.93 1.66 8.85
N ARG A 87 4.07 2.73 8.05
CA ARG A 87 2.96 3.59 7.66
C ARG A 87 2.57 3.25 6.23
N MET A 88 1.34 2.80 6.03
CA MET A 88 0.74 2.61 4.72
C MET A 88 -0.58 3.38 4.61
N SER A 89 -1.12 3.47 3.40
CA SER A 89 -2.53 3.84 3.20
C SER A 89 -3.35 2.58 2.94
N ILE A 90 -4.62 2.61 3.34
CA ILE A 90 -5.62 1.66 2.87
C ILE A 90 -6.14 2.21 1.53
N ALA A 91 -5.98 1.45 0.45
CA ALA A 91 -6.58 1.76 -0.84
C ALA A 91 -8.11 1.78 -0.71
N TRP A 92 -8.69 2.97 -0.81
CA TRP A 92 -10.14 3.16 -0.79
C TRP A 92 -10.83 2.22 -1.77
N THR A 93 -10.32 2.12 -3.01
CA THR A 93 -10.94 1.30 -4.05
C THR A 93 -10.86 -0.21 -3.79
N ARG A 94 -10.13 -0.67 -2.77
CA ARG A 94 -10.26 -2.06 -2.28
C ARG A 94 -11.44 -2.23 -1.34
N ILE A 95 -11.83 -1.19 -0.60
CA ILE A 95 -12.93 -1.23 0.37
C ILE A 95 -14.26 -0.84 -0.27
N TYR A 96 -14.28 0.26 -1.03
CA TYR A 96 -15.43 0.72 -1.81
C TYR A 96 -14.99 0.96 -3.26
N PRO A 97 -15.11 -0.04 -4.15
CA PRO A 97 -14.57 -0.01 -5.50
C PRO A 97 -15.02 1.18 -6.36
N THR A 98 -16.30 1.54 -6.28
CA THR A 98 -16.88 2.72 -6.94
C THR A 98 -17.04 3.90 -5.99
N GLY A 99 -17.03 3.64 -4.68
CA GLY A 99 -17.16 4.67 -3.63
C GLY A 99 -18.61 4.93 -3.21
N VAL A 100 -19.58 4.19 -3.75
CA VAL A 100 -21.02 4.40 -3.52
C VAL A 100 -21.75 3.11 -3.13
N GLU A 101 -21.05 2.00 -2.96
CA GLU A 101 -21.63 0.75 -2.46
C GLU A 101 -22.18 0.92 -1.05
N GLU A 102 -23.29 0.24 -0.73
CA GLU A 102 -23.85 0.23 0.62
C GLU A 102 -22.96 -0.57 1.59
N GLU A 103 -22.43 -1.70 1.10
CA GLU A 103 -21.58 -2.62 1.87
C GLU A 103 -20.14 -2.60 1.33
N PRO A 104 -19.13 -2.74 2.22
CA PRO A 104 -17.73 -2.80 1.81
C PRO A 104 -17.40 -4.11 1.09
N ASN A 105 -16.34 -4.08 0.29
CA ASN A 105 -15.74 -5.27 -0.29
C ASN A 105 -14.93 -6.04 0.76
N GLU A 106 -15.51 -7.15 1.22
CA GLU A 106 -14.95 -8.02 2.25
C GLU A 106 -13.54 -8.54 1.92
N LYS A 107 -13.25 -8.85 0.65
CA LYS A 107 -11.90 -9.29 0.26
C LYS A 107 -10.85 -8.19 0.43
N GLY A 108 -11.25 -6.94 0.21
CA GLY A 108 -10.40 -5.78 0.47
C GLY A 108 -10.10 -5.62 1.95
N LEU A 109 -11.11 -5.79 2.81
CA LEU A 109 -10.94 -5.77 4.28
C LEU A 109 -10.00 -6.90 4.73
N GLN A 110 -10.26 -8.12 4.28
CA GLN A 110 -9.46 -9.30 4.60
C GLN A 110 -7.99 -9.15 4.19
N PHE A 111 -7.68 -8.47 3.07
CA PHE A 111 -6.31 -8.16 2.69
C PHE A 111 -5.60 -7.32 3.76
N TYR A 112 -6.22 -6.24 4.24
CA TYR A 112 -5.60 -5.40 5.26
C TYR A 112 -5.54 -6.07 6.62
N ASP A 113 -6.53 -6.88 7.01
CA ASP A 113 -6.43 -7.70 8.22
C ASP A 113 -5.19 -8.59 8.18
N ASN A 114 -4.98 -9.29 7.07
CA ASN A 114 -3.82 -10.16 6.87
C ASN A 114 -2.49 -9.40 6.91
N VAL A 115 -2.42 -8.20 6.32
CA VAL A 115 -1.21 -7.36 6.33
C VAL A 115 -0.93 -6.81 7.72
N ILE A 116 -1.96 -6.32 8.42
CA ILE A 116 -1.84 -5.78 9.77
C ILE A 116 -1.42 -6.89 10.75
N ASP A 117 -2.03 -8.06 10.67
CA ASP A 117 -1.66 -9.22 11.47
C ASP A 117 -0.20 -9.61 11.27
N GLU A 118 0.29 -9.58 10.02
CA GLU A 118 1.69 -9.87 9.71
C GLU A 118 2.63 -8.78 10.27
N LEU A 119 2.26 -7.50 10.19
CA LEU A 119 3.02 -6.40 10.79
C LEU A 119 3.10 -6.51 12.32
N LEU A 120 2.00 -6.93 12.98
CA LEU A 120 1.98 -7.09 14.43
C LEU A 120 2.96 -8.19 14.89
N LYS A 121 3.17 -9.24 14.08
CA LYS A 121 4.22 -10.25 14.34
C LYS A 121 5.64 -9.69 14.34
N MET A 122 5.88 -8.50 13.76
CA MET A 122 7.19 -7.83 13.85
C MET A 122 7.46 -7.26 15.24
N VAL A 123 6.44 -6.72 15.91
CA VAL A 123 6.59 -5.92 17.14
C VAL A 123 6.33 -6.70 18.41
N SER A 124 5.60 -7.82 18.35
CA SER A 124 5.26 -8.66 19.51
C SER A 124 6.41 -9.51 20.08
N SER A 125 7.63 -9.41 19.54
CA SER A 125 8.80 -10.21 19.97
C SER A 125 9.69 -9.53 21.03
N ARG A 126 9.15 -8.60 21.83
CA ARG A 126 9.91 -7.90 22.89
C ARG A 126 9.41 -8.26 24.27
#